data_AF-A0A9P0M7Q1-F1
#
_entry.id   AF-A0A9P0M7Q1-F1
#
_cell.length_a   1.000
_cell.length_b   1.000
_cell.length_c   1.000
_cell.angle_alpha   90.00
_cell.angle_beta   90.00
_cell.angle_gamma   90.00
#
_symmetry.space_group_name_H-M   'P 1'
#
loop_
_entity.id
_entity.type
_entity.pdbx_description
1 polymer ?
#
loop_
_entity_poly.entity_id
_entity_poly.type
_entity_poly.pdbx_seq_one_letter_code
_entity_poly.pdbx_strand_id
1 'polypeptide(L)'
;MPFETENAKNGGRTNTIQVSSDSESTTTSSDISNDSDSDICNDDRQTERTTEAKSELSTILGENPNNKTSFGPELAPDLANRWSSYIMQGLDKETITKIFDSVLFPSNCSLLEAPKNNPEVEAMIPPTDVRRDKFLMSLQNQLGKSITALGNVMTNMLQNVESNTDPDPNLVGLVDAGKMLCSIHHLMSTHRKYMVHQHFNKKMQLVAMGQSRDSMLFGDDFAEKCKSAKNLETLAKELKSTTATSSNYLKGHASRNRWRPTDNKKRPSYSYNKPTFKTNTWNKEDCYKKGKHIKKQHEWNGRPGKSVEVERFIKGVFKARPSFPRYEEIWDPYPVLEMLEKLHPLESLDLTNLSVKLVLLLALGTAQRVQTLAKIKSSNILSSEDGLKIMITDILKTSAPKRPQPVLIFPFFKEKPELCIATTILHYIKRTKLFRKSENSLILTVKKPQHPATTQTISRWIKYGLGKSGVDINKFKGHSTRHASSSAAFKTGLNIEIIRKSAGWTEKSSSFARLYNRPVSAKETPFACYIETLTKS
;
A
#
# COMPACT_ATOMS: atom_id res chain seq x y z
N MET A 1 -40.67 52.28 3.51
CA MET A 1 -40.76 52.81 2.12
C MET A 1 -39.56 53.71 1.90
N PRO A 2 -38.84 53.72 0.75
CA PRO A 2 -38.76 52.82 -0.40
C PRO A 2 -37.31 52.29 -0.68
N PHE A 3 -37.14 51.51 -1.76
CA PHE A 3 -35.93 51.15 -2.55
C PHE A 3 -34.66 50.43 -1.97
N GLU A 4 -34.48 49.20 -2.47
CA GLU A 4 -33.29 48.56 -3.10
C GLU A 4 -32.01 48.07 -2.36
N THR A 5 -31.51 46.93 -2.91
CA THR A 5 -30.24 46.15 -2.73
C THR A 5 -30.19 45.21 -1.51
N GLU A 6 -29.70 43.95 -1.54
CA GLU A 6 -28.88 43.18 -2.50
C GLU A 6 -29.05 41.67 -2.19
N ASN A 7 -29.09 40.80 -3.21
CA ASN A 7 -29.30 39.34 -3.07
C ASN A 7 -28.10 38.57 -3.68
N ALA A 8 -27.40 37.78 -2.86
CA ALA A 8 -26.23 36.99 -3.28
C ALA A 8 -26.63 35.63 -3.89
N LYS A 9 -26.24 35.39 -5.15
CA LYS A 9 -26.37 34.10 -5.85
C LYS A 9 -25.09 33.27 -5.74
N ASN A 10 -25.22 32.05 -5.24
CA ASN A 10 -24.19 31.02 -5.23
C ASN A 10 -24.40 30.11 -6.46
N GLY A 11 -23.46 30.14 -7.42
CA GLY A 11 -23.50 29.35 -8.66
C GLY A 11 -22.58 28.14 -8.58
N GLY A 12 -23.16 26.94 -8.46
CA GLY A 12 -22.48 25.66 -8.65
C GLY A 12 -22.29 25.36 -10.14
N ARG A 13 -21.07 25.03 -10.55
CA ARG A 13 -20.68 24.76 -11.94
C ARG A 13 -20.57 23.25 -12.14
N THR A 14 -21.45 22.70 -12.96
CA THR A 14 -21.41 21.34 -13.51
C THR A 14 -20.42 21.30 -14.69
N ASN A 15 -19.55 20.28 -14.73
CA ASN A 15 -18.66 20.04 -15.86
C ASN A 15 -19.18 18.85 -16.69
N THR A 16 -19.74 19.19 -17.85
CA THR A 16 -20.05 18.30 -18.97
C THR A 16 -18.74 17.88 -19.65
N ILE A 17 -18.53 16.57 -19.84
CA ILE A 17 -17.46 16.05 -20.70
C ILE A 17 -18.11 15.65 -22.03
N GLN A 18 -17.90 16.47 -23.05
CA GLN A 18 -18.06 16.10 -24.45
C GLN A 18 -16.89 15.18 -24.84
N VAL A 19 -17.21 14.04 -25.45
CA VAL A 19 -16.25 13.16 -26.12
C VAL A 19 -16.36 13.45 -27.61
N SER A 20 -15.39 14.19 -28.14
CA SER A 20 -15.16 14.35 -29.57
C SER A 20 -14.34 13.15 -30.06
N SER A 21 -14.83 12.47 -31.08
CA SER A 21 -14.09 11.43 -31.80
C SER A 21 -13.89 11.93 -33.23
N ASP A 22 -12.64 12.29 -33.55
CA ASP A 22 -12.17 12.52 -34.91
C ASP A 22 -11.71 11.17 -35.46
N SER A 23 -12.33 10.70 -36.53
CA SER A 23 -11.83 9.62 -37.38
C SER A 23 -11.95 10.07 -38.82
N GLU A 24 -10.78 10.22 -39.45
CA GLU A 24 -10.60 10.64 -40.84
C GLU A 24 -11.17 9.61 -41.82
N SER A 25 -11.86 10.13 -42.83
CA SER A 25 -12.37 9.47 -44.01
C SER A 25 -11.25 9.05 -44.97
N THR A 26 -11.34 7.83 -45.51
CA THR A 26 -10.85 7.54 -46.87
C THR A 26 -11.96 6.88 -47.66
N THR A 27 -12.41 7.62 -48.66
CA THR A 27 -13.42 7.30 -49.67
C THR A 27 -12.83 6.34 -50.70
N THR A 28 -13.52 5.25 -51.03
CA THR A 28 -13.56 4.72 -52.40
C THR A 28 -14.96 4.14 -52.66
N SER A 29 -15.59 4.71 -53.67
CA SER A 29 -16.92 4.42 -54.20
C SER A 29 -16.88 3.26 -55.19
N SER A 30 -17.92 2.43 -55.18
CA SER A 30 -18.59 2.05 -56.43
C SER A 30 -20.00 1.53 -56.14
N ASP A 31 -20.94 2.16 -56.84
CA ASP A 31 -22.38 1.97 -56.85
C ASP A 31 -22.83 0.53 -57.20
N ILE A 32 -24.02 0.15 -56.73
CA ILE A 32 -25.18 -0.21 -57.58
C ILE A 32 -26.43 -0.23 -56.68
N SER A 33 -27.40 0.58 -57.07
CA SER A 33 -28.78 0.63 -56.57
C SER A 33 -29.61 -0.52 -57.17
N ASN A 34 -30.55 -1.09 -56.41
CA ASN A 34 -31.97 -1.06 -56.78
C ASN A 34 -32.89 -1.61 -55.68
N ASP A 35 -34.11 -1.10 -55.78
CA ASP A 35 -35.23 -1.06 -54.86
C ASP A 35 -36.08 -2.34 -54.83
N SER A 36 -37.06 -2.32 -53.91
CA SER A 36 -38.36 -3.03 -53.88
C SER A 36 -38.49 -4.48 -53.40
N ASP A 37 -39.08 -4.57 -52.20
CA ASP A 37 -40.30 -5.30 -51.78
C ASP A 37 -40.52 -6.81 -52.01
N SER A 38 -40.94 -7.41 -50.88
CA SER A 38 -41.80 -8.60 -50.69
C SER A 38 -41.42 -9.92 -51.38
N ASP A 39 -40.98 -10.92 -50.59
CA ASP A 39 -41.91 -11.98 -50.18
C ASP A 39 -41.29 -12.96 -49.18
N ILE A 40 -42.15 -13.41 -48.27
CA ILE A 40 -41.93 -14.41 -47.25
C ILE A 40 -41.70 -15.79 -47.90
N CYS A 41 -40.61 -16.48 -47.55
CA CYS A 41 -40.59 -17.94 -47.33
C CYS A 41 -39.36 -18.35 -46.52
N ASN A 42 -39.61 -19.10 -45.44
CA ASN A 42 -38.62 -19.72 -44.55
C ASN A 42 -37.66 -20.66 -45.30
N ASP A 43 -36.38 -20.65 -44.93
CA ASP A 43 -35.51 -21.82 -45.08
C ASP A 43 -34.61 -22.01 -43.84
N ASP A 44 -35.13 -22.77 -42.87
CA ASP A 44 -34.45 -23.21 -41.63
C ASP A 44 -33.29 -24.19 -41.88
N ARG A 45 -32.90 -24.48 -43.12
CA ARG A 45 -31.92 -25.55 -43.45
C ARG A 45 -30.45 -25.12 -43.51
N GLN A 46 -30.12 -23.83 -43.45
CA GLN A 46 -28.72 -23.38 -43.50
C GLN A 46 -28.04 -23.25 -42.13
N THR A 47 -28.80 -23.06 -41.06
CA THR A 47 -28.27 -22.85 -39.70
C THR A 47 -27.83 -24.15 -39.03
N GLU A 48 -28.47 -25.28 -39.34
CA GLU A 48 -28.10 -26.61 -38.81
C GLU A 48 -26.80 -27.16 -39.43
N ARG A 49 -26.56 -26.93 -40.73
CA ARG A 49 -25.31 -27.38 -41.38
C ARG A 49 -24.07 -26.65 -40.90
N THR A 50 -24.21 -25.40 -40.45
CA THR A 50 -23.07 -24.60 -39.98
C THR A 50 -22.69 -24.89 -38.53
N THR A 51 -23.61 -25.39 -37.70
CA THR A 51 -23.33 -25.86 -36.33
C THR A 51 -22.75 -27.26 -36.30
N GLU A 52 -23.22 -28.17 -37.17
CA GLU A 52 -22.65 -29.52 -37.32
C GLU A 52 -21.23 -29.49 -37.90
N ALA A 53 -20.95 -28.65 -38.91
CA ALA A 53 -19.61 -28.53 -39.47
C ALA A 53 -18.58 -27.94 -38.47
N LYS A 54 -19.02 -27.12 -37.52
CA LYS A 54 -18.16 -26.49 -36.50
C LYS A 54 -17.84 -27.45 -35.34
N SER A 55 -18.75 -28.39 -35.03
CA SER A 55 -18.54 -29.43 -34.02
C SER A 55 -17.60 -30.53 -34.54
N GLU A 56 -17.71 -30.92 -35.82
CA GLU A 56 -16.78 -31.87 -36.45
C GLU A 56 -15.34 -31.33 -36.53
N LEU A 57 -15.15 -30.08 -36.94
CA LEU A 57 -13.83 -29.43 -37.00
C LEU A 57 -13.18 -29.29 -35.61
N SER A 58 -13.98 -29.02 -34.56
CA SER A 58 -13.48 -28.96 -33.18
C SER A 58 -13.07 -30.32 -32.63
N THR A 59 -13.66 -31.41 -33.13
CA THR A 59 -13.34 -32.78 -32.73
C THR A 59 -12.02 -33.26 -33.37
N ILE A 60 -11.70 -32.78 -34.58
CA ILE A 60 -10.47 -33.12 -35.31
C ILE A 60 -9.24 -32.37 -34.76
N LEU A 61 -9.40 -31.13 -34.30
CA LEU A 61 -8.29 -30.25 -33.88
C LEU A 61 -7.83 -30.44 -32.42
N GLY A 62 -8.54 -31.26 -31.64
CA GLY A 62 -8.26 -31.50 -30.21
C GLY A 62 -8.64 -30.31 -29.30
N GLU A 63 -8.75 -30.58 -28.00
CA GLU A 63 -9.12 -29.56 -27.00
C GLU A 63 -8.09 -28.43 -26.92
N ASN A 64 -8.55 -27.19 -27.09
CA ASN A 64 -7.70 -26.01 -27.06
C ASN A 64 -7.15 -25.78 -25.62
N PRO A 65 -5.83 -25.83 -25.38
CA PRO A 65 -5.25 -25.82 -24.04
C PRO A 65 -5.46 -24.52 -23.26
N ASN A 66 -5.94 -23.45 -23.92
CA ASN A 66 -6.25 -22.16 -23.31
C ASN A 66 -7.71 -21.98 -22.87
N ASN A 67 -8.62 -22.92 -23.19
CA ASN A 67 -10.05 -22.74 -22.93
C ASN A 67 -10.52 -23.57 -21.73
N LYS A 68 -10.05 -23.24 -20.52
CA LYS A 68 -10.57 -23.78 -19.26
C LYS A 68 -11.61 -22.85 -18.65
N THR A 69 -12.68 -22.56 -19.38
CA THR A 69 -13.86 -21.93 -18.82
C THR A 69 -15.05 -22.82 -19.10
N SER A 70 -15.33 -23.73 -18.17
CA SER A 70 -16.62 -24.41 -18.11
C SER A 70 -17.67 -23.36 -17.71
N PHE A 71 -18.31 -22.73 -18.69
CA PHE A 71 -19.47 -21.89 -18.44
C PHE A 71 -20.65 -22.78 -18.03
N GLY A 72 -21.49 -22.27 -17.14
CA GLY A 72 -22.75 -22.94 -16.78
C GLY A 72 -23.79 -22.85 -17.91
N PRO A 73 -25.00 -23.40 -17.70
CA PRO A 73 -26.10 -23.27 -18.66
C PRO A 73 -26.43 -21.80 -18.93
N GLU A 74 -26.85 -21.50 -20.16
CA GLU A 74 -27.22 -20.15 -20.58
C GLU A 74 -28.48 -19.66 -19.83
N LEU A 75 -28.45 -18.38 -19.46
CA LEU A 75 -29.64 -17.69 -18.95
C LEU A 75 -30.56 -17.31 -20.11
N ALA A 76 -31.86 -17.15 -19.83
CA ALA A 76 -32.80 -16.61 -20.79
C ALA A 76 -32.28 -15.27 -21.38
N PRO A 77 -32.33 -15.07 -22.72
CA PRO A 77 -31.72 -13.90 -23.37
C PRO A 77 -32.17 -12.56 -22.78
N ASP A 78 -33.46 -12.42 -22.48
CA ASP A 78 -34.04 -11.22 -21.86
C ASP A 78 -33.48 -10.96 -20.46
N LEU A 79 -33.22 -12.02 -19.69
CA LEU A 79 -32.66 -11.93 -18.35
C LEU A 79 -31.17 -11.55 -18.43
N ALA A 80 -30.43 -12.23 -19.30
CA ALA A 80 -29.00 -12.00 -19.50
C ALA A 80 -28.73 -10.54 -19.94
N ASN A 81 -29.53 -10.04 -20.89
CA ASN A 81 -29.41 -8.66 -21.39
C ASN A 81 -29.69 -7.62 -20.29
N ARG A 82 -30.77 -7.81 -19.51
CA ARG A 82 -31.13 -6.88 -18.43
C ARG A 82 -30.13 -6.93 -17.27
N TRP A 83 -29.69 -8.11 -16.85
CA TRP A 83 -28.70 -8.21 -15.78
C TRP A 83 -27.34 -7.64 -16.19
N SER A 84 -26.95 -7.83 -17.46
CA SER A 84 -25.73 -7.22 -18.00
C SER A 84 -25.81 -5.70 -17.98
N SER A 85 -26.95 -5.10 -18.38
CA SER A 85 -27.12 -3.65 -18.32
C SER A 85 -27.13 -3.13 -16.87
N TYR A 86 -27.79 -3.82 -15.94
CA TYR A 86 -27.80 -3.47 -14.52
C TYR A 86 -26.42 -3.54 -13.87
N ILE A 87 -25.61 -4.56 -14.21
CA ILE A 87 -24.25 -4.70 -13.70
C ILE A 87 -23.34 -3.60 -14.26
N MET A 88 -23.49 -3.22 -15.53
CA MET A 88 -22.63 -2.22 -16.17
C MET A 88 -22.99 -0.78 -15.80
N GLN A 89 -24.28 -0.45 -15.74
CA GLN A 89 -24.77 0.93 -15.60
C GLN A 89 -25.25 1.25 -14.18
N GLY A 90 -25.51 0.21 -13.37
CA GLY A 90 -26.21 0.33 -12.09
C GLY A 90 -27.72 0.53 -12.28
N LEU A 91 -28.49 0.35 -11.21
CA LEU A 91 -29.89 0.76 -11.17
C LEU A 91 -30.00 2.25 -10.82
N ASP A 92 -31.03 2.90 -11.35
CA ASP A 92 -31.39 4.26 -10.99
C ASP A 92 -31.84 4.34 -9.52
N LYS A 93 -31.59 5.48 -8.88
CA LYS A 93 -31.88 5.64 -7.45
C LYS A 93 -33.38 5.56 -7.14
N GLU A 94 -34.24 5.96 -8.08
CA GLU A 94 -35.69 5.96 -7.89
C GLU A 94 -36.26 4.55 -7.88
N THR A 95 -35.83 3.66 -8.79
CA THR A 95 -36.22 2.25 -8.74
C THR A 95 -35.67 1.55 -7.51
N ILE A 96 -34.42 1.83 -7.10
CA ILE A 96 -33.86 1.29 -5.87
C ILE A 96 -34.73 1.70 -4.68
N THR A 97 -35.11 2.98 -4.56
CA THR A 97 -35.97 3.43 -3.46
C THR A 97 -37.37 2.81 -3.51
N LYS A 98 -37.97 2.67 -4.69
CA LYS A 98 -39.28 2.01 -4.85
C LYS A 98 -39.25 0.55 -4.40
N ILE A 99 -38.21 -0.20 -4.78
CA ILE A 99 -38.00 -1.59 -4.36
C ILE A 99 -37.64 -1.66 -2.87
N PHE A 100 -36.88 -0.68 -2.38
CA PHE A 100 -36.49 -0.62 -0.98
C PHE A 100 -37.71 -0.37 -0.09
N ASP A 101 -38.62 0.54 -0.47
CA ASP A 101 -39.78 0.88 0.35
C ASP A 101 -40.89 -0.17 0.29
N SER A 102 -40.96 -0.97 -0.77
CA SER A 102 -41.95 -2.05 -0.89
C SER A 102 -41.65 -3.26 0.00
N VAL A 103 -40.41 -3.43 0.44
CA VAL A 103 -39.98 -4.58 1.24
C VAL A 103 -39.69 -4.15 2.69
N LEU A 104 -40.45 -4.71 3.63
CA LEU A 104 -40.26 -4.54 5.07
C LEU A 104 -39.49 -5.72 5.67
N PHE A 105 -38.70 -5.47 6.72
CA PHE A 105 -38.03 -6.55 7.44
C PHE A 105 -39.04 -7.41 8.20
N PRO A 106 -38.90 -8.75 8.18
CA PRO A 106 -39.85 -9.63 8.83
C PRO A 106 -39.58 -9.69 10.34
N SER A 107 -40.64 -9.65 11.16
CA SER A 107 -40.54 -9.56 12.62
C SER A 107 -39.87 -10.77 13.28
N ASN A 108 -39.96 -11.95 12.65
CA ASN A 108 -39.31 -13.17 13.09
C ASN A 108 -37.81 -13.23 12.75
N CYS A 109 -37.29 -12.33 11.90
CA CYS A 109 -35.88 -12.29 11.51
C CYS A 109 -35.33 -10.86 11.50
N SER A 110 -35.26 -10.25 12.69
CA SER A 110 -34.76 -8.88 12.88
C SER A 110 -33.28 -8.68 12.51
N LEU A 111 -32.48 -9.75 12.48
CA LEU A 111 -31.05 -9.71 12.12
C LEU A 111 -30.78 -9.42 10.63
N LEU A 112 -31.83 -9.34 9.80
CA LEU A 112 -31.73 -8.88 8.41
C LEU A 112 -31.58 -7.36 8.32
N GLU A 113 -31.96 -6.62 9.35
CA GLU A 113 -31.64 -5.20 9.45
C GLU A 113 -30.15 -5.04 9.80
N ALA A 114 -29.48 -4.11 9.12
CA ALA A 114 -28.08 -3.83 9.36
C ALA A 114 -27.90 -3.24 10.78
N PRO A 115 -26.93 -3.72 11.56
CA PRO A 115 -26.72 -3.24 12.91
C PRO A 115 -26.24 -1.78 12.89
N LYS A 116 -26.73 -1.00 13.84
CA LYS A 116 -26.27 0.38 14.05
C LYS A 116 -24.91 0.35 14.75
N ASN A 117 -24.14 1.41 14.56
CA ASN A 117 -22.89 1.54 15.31
C ASN A 117 -23.20 1.90 16.76
N ASN A 118 -22.42 1.35 17.70
CA ASN A 118 -22.57 1.65 19.11
C ASN A 118 -22.29 3.15 19.37
N PRO A 119 -23.11 3.89 20.13
CA PRO A 119 -22.94 5.33 20.36
C PRO A 119 -21.56 5.72 20.91
N GLU A 120 -21.02 4.92 21.83
CA GLU A 120 -19.68 5.09 22.40
C GLU A 120 -18.56 4.86 21.38
N VAL A 121 -18.82 4.01 20.38
CA VAL A 121 -17.90 3.76 19.27
C VAL A 121 -18.00 4.92 18.29
N GLU A 122 -19.20 5.34 17.88
CA GLU A 122 -19.42 6.46 16.95
C GLU A 122 -18.79 7.76 17.47
N ALA A 123 -18.81 8.01 18.79
CA ALA A 123 -18.14 9.15 19.41
C ALA A 123 -16.60 9.08 19.37
N MET A 124 -16.03 7.88 19.25
CA MET A 124 -14.59 7.65 19.25
C MET A 124 -13.96 7.74 17.86
N ILE A 125 -14.71 7.37 16.80
CA ILE A 125 -14.20 7.36 15.43
C ILE A 125 -14.29 8.73 14.74
N PRO A 126 -13.36 9.05 13.84
CA PRO A 126 -13.42 10.28 13.04
C PRO A 126 -14.72 10.40 12.23
N PRO A 127 -15.24 11.61 11.99
CA PRO A 127 -16.50 11.82 11.24
C PRO A 127 -16.42 11.36 9.78
N THR A 128 -15.22 11.19 9.23
CA THR A 128 -15.01 10.60 7.90
C THR A 128 -15.22 9.08 7.91
N ASP A 129 -14.87 8.40 8.99
CA ASP A 129 -15.07 6.96 9.18
C ASP A 129 -16.55 6.68 9.50
N VAL A 130 -17.22 7.53 10.28
CA VAL A 130 -18.67 7.45 10.53
C VAL A 130 -19.48 7.54 9.23
N ARG A 131 -19.15 8.49 8.34
CA ARG A 131 -19.82 8.60 7.03
C ARG A 131 -19.60 7.36 6.16
N ARG A 132 -18.41 6.76 6.21
CA ARG A 132 -18.11 5.52 5.49
C ARG A 132 -18.88 4.34 6.07
N ASP A 133 -19.01 4.22 7.39
CA ASP A 133 -19.81 3.18 8.02
C ASP A 133 -21.31 3.32 7.67
N LYS A 134 -21.86 4.55 7.67
CA LYS A 134 -23.25 4.81 7.27
C LYS A 134 -23.55 4.36 5.83
N PHE A 135 -22.59 4.54 4.91
CA PHE A 135 -22.71 4.03 3.55
C PHE A 135 -22.65 2.49 3.48
N LEU A 136 -21.77 1.86 4.26
CA LEU A 136 -21.72 0.38 4.34
C LEU A 136 -22.99 -0.20 4.99
N MET A 137 -23.55 0.50 5.98
CA MET A 137 -24.83 0.17 6.60
C MET A 137 -25.98 0.26 5.59
N SER A 138 -26.02 1.28 4.73
CA SER A 138 -27.07 1.38 3.70
C SER A 138 -26.98 0.25 2.67
N LEU A 139 -25.77 -0.13 2.25
CA LEU A 139 -25.56 -1.29 1.37
C LEU A 139 -26.00 -2.59 2.05
N GLN A 140 -25.67 -2.73 3.34
CA GLN A 140 -26.03 -3.90 4.12
C GLN A 140 -27.56 -4.02 4.28
N ASN A 141 -28.26 -2.91 4.52
CA ASN A 141 -29.72 -2.86 4.54
C ASN A 141 -30.34 -3.22 3.18
N GLN A 142 -29.76 -2.75 2.08
CA GLN A 142 -30.22 -3.11 0.74
C GLN A 142 -30.11 -4.62 0.52
N LEU A 143 -28.99 -5.23 0.91
CA LEU A 143 -28.81 -6.69 0.87
C LEU A 143 -29.81 -7.41 1.77
N GLY A 144 -30.04 -6.91 3.00
CA GLY A 144 -31.04 -7.46 3.92
C GLY A 144 -32.44 -7.50 3.32
N LYS A 145 -32.87 -6.42 2.65
CA LYS A 145 -34.16 -6.38 1.96
C LYS A 145 -34.22 -7.29 0.74
N SER A 146 -33.13 -7.44 -0.01
CA SER A 146 -33.04 -8.43 -1.09
C SER A 146 -33.20 -9.87 -0.57
N ILE A 147 -32.60 -10.17 0.59
CA ILE A 147 -32.78 -11.47 1.27
C ILE A 147 -34.24 -11.66 1.69
N THR A 148 -34.89 -10.64 2.24
CA THR A 148 -36.31 -10.72 2.60
C THR A 148 -37.20 -10.97 1.39
N ALA A 149 -36.96 -10.28 0.27
CA ALA A 149 -37.73 -10.49 -0.96
C ALA A 149 -37.60 -11.94 -1.46
N LEU A 150 -36.38 -12.50 -1.44
CA LEU A 150 -36.13 -13.91 -1.73
C LEU A 150 -36.85 -14.82 -0.72
N GLY A 151 -36.79 -14.47 0.57
CA GLY A 151 -37.43 -15.19 1.67
C GLY A 151 -38.95 -15.27 1.55
N ASN A 152 -39.60 -14.22 1.08
CA ASN A 152 -41.05 -14.21 0.83
C ASN A 152 -41.43 -15.20 -0.28
N VAL A 153 -40.64 -15.24 -1.37
CA VAL A 153 -40.83 -16.22 -2.45
C VAL A 153 -40.66 -17.64 -1.92
N MET A 154 -39.57 -17.90 -1.16
CA MET A 154 -39.33 -19.21 -0.55
C MET A 154 -40.44 -19.60 0.44
N THR A 155 -40.97 -18.66 1.23
CA THR A 155 -42.05 -18.92 2.20
C THR A 155 -43.34 -19.35 1.50
N ASN A 156 -43.69 -18.69 0.39
CA ASN A 156 -44.86 -19.07 -0.42
C ASN A 156 -44.67 -20.45 -1.06
N MET A 157 -43.46 -20.78 -1.51
CA MET A 157 -43.15 -22.11 -2.06
C MET A 157 -43.24 -23.19 -0.97
N LEU A 158 -42.73 -22.93 0.24
CA LEU A 158 -42.78 -23.85 1.38
C LEU A 158 -44.20 -24.13 1.88
N GLN A 159 -45.13 -23.18 1.76
CA GLN A 159 -46.53 -23.37 2.11
C GLN A 159 -47.27 -24.35 1.18
N ASN A 160 -46.76 -24.58 -0.03
CA ASN A 160 -47.36 -25.44 -1.04
C ASN A 160 -46.71 -26.84 -1.11
N VAL A 161 -45.79 -27.17 -0.18
CA VAL A 161 -45.13 -28.47 -0.15
C VAL A 161 -45.99 -29.48 0.61
N GLU A 162 -46.53 -30.47 -0.09
CA GLU A 162 -47.13 -31.65 0.54
C GLU A 162 -46.02 -32.52 1.17
N SER A 163 -46.28 -33.04 2.37
CA SER A 163 -45.31 -33.66 3.28
C SER A 163 -44.56 -34.92 2.79
N ASN A 164 -44.73 -35.34 1.53
CA ASN A 164 -44.20 -36.62 1.02
C ASN A 164 -43.54 -36.56 -0.38
N THR A 165 -43.18 -35.37 -0.88
CA THR A 165 -42.50 -35.20 -2.17
C THR A 165 -41.04 -34.76 -2.00
N ASP A 166 -40.17 -35.24 -2.91
CA ASP A 166 -38.78 -34.79 -3.00
C ASP A 166 -38.71 -33.25 -3.17
N PRO A 167 -37.71 -32.58 -2.57
CA PRO A 167 -37.63 -31.11 -2.61
C PRO A 167 -37.44 -30.61 -4.04
N ASP A 168 -38.29 -29.68 -4.47
CA ASP A 168 -38.21 -29.02 -5.78
C ASP A 168 -36.78 -28.49 -6.02
N PRO A 169 -36.08 -28.89 -7.11
CA PRO A 169 -34.75 -28.39 -7.46
C PRO A 169 -34.66 -26.86 -7.50
N ASN A 170 -35.75 -26.17 -7.84
CA ASN A 170 -35.81 -24.71 -7.84
C ASN A 170 -35.73 -24.15 -6.41
N LEU A 171 -36.38 -24.81 -5.44
CA LEU A 171 -36.31 -24.43 -4.03
C LEU A 171 -34.89 -24.64 -3.49
N VAL A 172 -34.21 -25.72 -3.88
CA VAL A 172 -32.81 -25.98 -3.48
C VAL A 172 -31.89 -24.86 -3.96
N GLY A 173 -32.01 -24.45 -5.23
CA GLY A 173 -31.23 -23.33 -5.79
C GLY A 173 -31.49 -21.99 -5.08
N LEU A 174 -32.75 -21.69 -4.76
CA LEU A 174 -33.12 -20.47 -4.02
C LEU A 174 -32.62 -20.48 -2.57
N VAL A 175 -32.67 -21.64 -1.89
CA VAL A 175 -32.15 -21.80 -0.54
C VAL A 175 -30.65 -21.59 -0.50
N ASP A 176 -29.91 -22.15 -1.46
CA ASP A 176 -28.45 -21.97 -1.53
C ASP A 176 -28.07 -20.53 -1.88
N ALA A 177 -28.83 -19.86 -2.77
CA ALA A 177 -28.69 -18.43 -3.00
C ALA A 177 -28.93 -17.62 -1.71
N GLY A 178 -29.98 -17.96 -0.95
CA GLY A 178 -30.29 -17.34 0.34
C GLY A 178 -29.16 -17.50 1.37
N LYS A 179 -28.59 -18.71 1.49
CA LYS A 179 -27.42 -18.96 2.35
C LYS A 179 -26.23 -18.09 1.97
N MET A 180 -25.93 -17.98 0.66
CA MET A 180 -24.82 -17.16 0.17
C MET A 180 -25.05 -15.66 0.43
N LEU A 181 -26.26 -15.16 0.24
CA LEU A 181 -26.59 -13.76 0.55
C LEU A 181 -26.50 -13.47 2.06
N CYS A 182 -26.99 -14.38 2.91
CA CYS A 182 -26.83 -14.30 4.37
C CYS A 182 -25.35 -14.33 4.79
N SER A 183 -24.52 -15.13 4.12
CA SER A 183 -23.07 -15.16 4.31
C SER A 183 -22.43 -13.81 3.98
N ILE A 184 -22.79 -13.20 2.84
CA ILE A 184 -22.32 -11.85 2.47
C ILE A 184 -22.77 -10.83 3.52
N HIS A 185 -24.02 -10.89 3.97
CA HIS A 185 -24.56 -9.99 5.00
C HIS A 185 -23.80 -10.10 6.33
N HIS A 186 -23.39 -11.31 6.71
CA HIS A 186 -22.50 -11.54 7.86
C HIS A 186 -21.10 -10.97 7.63
N LEU A 187 -20.48 -11.26 6.48
CA LEU A 187 -19.16 -10.74 6.10
C LEU A 187 -19.11 -9.21 6.08
N MET A 188 -20.20 -8.54 5.67
CA MET A 188 -20.30 -7.08 5.73
C MET A 188 -20.20 -6.55 7.16
N SER A 189 -20.85 -7.17 8.14
CA SER A 189 -20.68 -6.77 9.54
C SER A 189 -19.29 -7.07 10.07
N THR A 190 -18.66 -8.18 9.67
CA THR A 190 -17.27 -8.48 10.02
C THR A 190 -16.31 -7.43 9.44
N HIS A 191 -16.53 -7.01 8.19
CA HIS A 191 -15.77 -5.94 7.54
C HIS A 191 -15.97 -4.60 8.25
N ARG A 192 -17.21 -4.22 8.58
CA ARG A 192 -17.52 -3.01 9.36
C ARG A 192 -16.82 -3.03 10.72
N LYS A 193 -16.88 -4.16 11.45
CA LYS A 193 -16.12 -4.36 12.70
C LYS A 193 -14.62 -4.13 12.49
N TYR A 194 -14.03 -4.73 11.45
CA TYR A 194 -12.60 -4.59 11.16
C TYR A 194 -12.18 -3.13 10.89
N MET A 195 -12.99 -2.37 10.15
CA MET A 195 -12.71 -0.95 9.88
C MET A 195 -12.70 -0.10 11.17
N VAL A 196 -13.53 -0.45 12.15
CA VAL A 196 -13.55 0.24 13.45
C VAL A 196 -12.39 -0.21 14.35
N HIS A 197 -11.93 -1.47 14.26
CA HIS A 197 -10.87 -2.04 15.10
C HIS A 197 -9.57 -1.23 15.10
N GLN A 198 -9.23 -0.56 14.00
CA GLN A 198 -8.02 0.26 13.89
C GLN A 198 -8.01 1.44 14.88
N HIS A 199 -9.18 1.85 15.37
CA HIS A 199 -9.32 2.95 16.33
C HIS A 199 -9.30 2.46 17.79
N PHE A 200 -9.47 1.16 18.03
CA PHE A 200 -9.48 0.59 19.37
C PHE A 200 -8.08 0.36 19.93
N ASN A 201 -7.94 0.48 21.25
CA ASN A 201 -6.74 0.00 21.94
C ASN A 201 -6.72 -1.53 21.93
N LYS A 202 -5.53 -2.13 22.15
CA LYS A 202 -5.35 -3.60 22.12
C LYS A 202 -6.32 -4.38 23.02
N LYS A 203 -6.84 -3.76 24.09
CA LYS A 203 -7.75 -4.40 25.06
C LYS A 203 -9.18 -4.41 24.53
N MET A 204 -9.66 -3.28 24.03
CA MET A 204 -10.96 -3.16 23.39
C MET A 204 -11.03 -4.02 22.12
N GLN A 205 -9.91 -4.19 21.40
CA GLN A 205 -9.82 -5.14 20.30
C GLN A 205 -10.09 -6.58 20.75
N LEU A 206 -9.52 -7.03 21.88
CA LEU A 206 -9.78 -8.37 22.41
C LEU A 206 -11.25 -8.56 22.82
N VAL A 207 -11.85 -7.55 23.46
CA VAL A 207 -13.28 -7.59 23.84
C VAL A 207 -14.15 -7.63 22.59
N ALA A 208 -13.86 -6.77 21.60
CA ALA A 208 -14.60 -6.67 20.35
C ALA A 208 -14.53 -7.94 19.48
N MET A 209 -13.40 -8.66 19.49
CA MET A 209 -13.26 -9.95 18.78
C MET A 209 -14.18 -11.03 19.35
N GLY A 210 -14.47 -10.99 20.66
CA GLY A 210 -15.37 -11.94 21.31
C GLY A 210 -16.85 -11.56 21.27
N GLN A 211 -17.22 -10.42 20.68
CA GLN A 211 -18.62 -9.98 20.62
C GLN A 211 -19.34 -10.45 19.36
N SER A 212 -20.50 -11.07 19.56
CA SER A 212 -21.53 -11.23 18.54
C SER A 212 -22.23 -9.90 18.26
N ARG A 213 -22.85 -9.81 17.08
CA ARG A 213 -23.73 -8.69 16.71
C ARG A 213 -25.14 -8.99 17.21
N ASP A 214 -25.87 -7.96 17.63
CA ASP A 214 -27.30 -7.94 17.85
C ASP A 214 -27.93 -6.76 17.06
N SER A 215 -28.72 -5.90 17.70
CA SER A 215 -29.19 -4.63 17.13
C SER A 215 -28.04 -3.65 16.86
N MET A 216 -26.94 -3.79 17.61
CA MET A 216 -25.72 -3.00 17.54
C MET A 216 -24.56 -3.81 16.96
N LEU A 217 -23.61 -3.10 16.36
CA LEU A 217 -22.50 -3.71 15.64
C LEU A 217 -21.63 -4.57 16.57
N PHE A 218 -21.40 -4.12 17.80
CA PHE A 218 -20.58 -4.83 18.79
C PHE A 218 -21.38 -5.46 19.93
N GLY A 219 -22.71 -5.49 19.85
CA GLY A 219 -23.55 -5.89 20.97
C GLY A 219 -23.97 -4.71 21.84
N ASP A 220 -25.18 -4.76 22.39
CA ASP A 220 -25.69 -3.76 23.33
C ASP A 220 -24.88 -3.74 24.65
N ASP A 221 -24.29 -4.89 25.02
CA ASP A 221 -23.48 -5.06 26.23
C ASP A 221 -21.99 -4.67 26.07
N PHE A 222 -21.59 -4.17 24.89
CA PHE A 222 -20.20 -3.86 24.57
C PHE A 222 -19.56 -2.87 25.56
N ALA A 223 -20.30 -1.82 25.93
CA ALA A 223 -19.84 -0.81 26.87
C ALA A 223 -19.59 -1.40 28.27
N GLU A 224 -20.45 -2.30 28.74
CA GLU A 224 -20.32 -2.96 30.03
C GLU A 224 -19.15 -3.94 30.05
N LYS A 225 -18.97 -4.70 28.97
CA LYS A 225 -17.81 -5.61 28.79
C LYS A 225 -16.49 -4.85 28.71
N CYS A 226 -16.48 -3.68 28.08
CA CYS A 226 -15.30 -2.81 28.09
C CYS A 226 -14.97 -2.26 29.48
N LYS A 227 -15.98 -1.96 30.31
CA LYS A 227 -15.78 -1.51 31.71
C LYS A 227 -15.30 -2.65 32.60
N SER A 228 -15.93 -3.82 32.53
CA SER A 228 -15.53 -5.00 33.33
C SER A 228 -14.11 -5.46 32.99
N ALA A 229 -13.71 -5.43 31.72
CA ALA A 229 -12.34 -5.74 31.31
C ALA A 229 -11.30 -4.76 31.89
N LYS A 230 -11.64 -3.48 32.07
CA LYS A 230 -10.77 -2.50 32.74
C LYS A 230 -10.68 -2.77 34.24
N ASN A 231 -11.80 -3.09 34.88
CA ASN A 231 -11.85 -3.36 36.33
C ASN A 231 -11.11 -4.65 36.71
N LEU A 232 -11.20 -5.71 35.90
CA LEU A 232 -10.45 -6.95 36.12
C LEU A 232 -8.93 -6.73 36.06
N GLU A 233 -8.46 -5.81 35.23
CA GLU A 233 -7.04 -5.49 35.15
C GLU A 233 -6.55 -4.69 36.36
N THR A 234 -7.34 -3.74 36.87
CA THR A 234 -6.99 -3.01 38.09
C THR A 234 -6.93 -3.96 39.28
N LEU A 235 -7.92 -4.85 39.40
CA LEU A 235 -7.93 -5.91 40.42
C LEU A 235 -6.74 -6.86 40.27
N ALA A 236 -6.38 -7.29 39.05
CA ALA A 236 -5.23 -8.17 38.83
C ALA A 236 -3.88 -7.51 39.18
N LYS A 237 -3.77 -6.18 39.04
CA LYS A 237 -2.58 -5.42 39.47
C LYS A 237 -2.52 -5.28 40.99
N GLU A 238 -3.66 -5.10 41.64
CA GLU A 238 -3.77 -5.03 43.10
C GLU A 238 -3.54 -6.41 43.76
N LEU A 239 -4.01 -7.50 43.17
CA LEU A 239 -3.75 -8.87 43.65
C LEU A 239 -2.27 -9.27 43.53
N LYS A 240 -1.52 -8.69 42.58
CA LYS A 240 -0.08 -8.92 42.44
C LYS A 240 0.76 -8.20 43.50
N SER A 241 0.23 -7.16 44.16
CA SER A 241 0.99 -6.38 45.15
C SER A 241 0.87 -6.89 46.59
N THR A 242 -0.04 -7.82 46.89
CA THR A 242 -0.37 -8.26 48.26
C THR A 242 0.27 -9.58 48.72
N THR A 243 1.09 -10.25 47.90
CA THR A 243 1.74 -11.53 48.26
C THR A 243 3.20 -11.36 48.69
N ALA A 244 3.45 -10.80 49.89
CA ALA A 244 4.76 -10.89 50.53
C ALA A 244 4.73 -10.75 52.07
N THR A 245 4.60 -11.88 52.77
CA THR A 245 4.92 -12.09 54.20
C THR A 245 5.45 -13.53 54.28
N SER A 246 6.46 -13.94 55.05
CA SER A 246 7.10 -13.47 56.28
C SER A 246 8.47 -14.19 56.39
N SER A 247 9.43 -13.65 57.16
CA SER A 247 10.44 -14.40 57.94
C SER A 247 11.56 -13.45 58.38
N ASN A 248 11.50 -13.04 59.65
CA ASN A 248 12.62 -12.49 60.41
C ASN A 248 13.57 -13.64 60.78
N TYR A 249 14.89 -13.47 60.67
CA TYR A 249 15.84 -13.95 61.69
C TYR A 249 17.21 -13.24 61.57
N LEU A 250 17.60 -12.65 62.71
CA LEU A 250 18.93 -12.52 63.33
C LEU A 250 20.05 -11.67 62.71
N LYS A 251 20.44 -10.67 63.51
CA LYS A 251 21.64 -9.84 63.47
C LYS A 251 22.91 -10.68 63.68
N GLY A 252 23.99 -10.29 63.00
CA GLY A 252 25.36 -10.65 63.36
C GLY A 252 26.31 -9.53 62.92
N HIS A 253 26.91 -8.84 63.89
CA HIS A 253 27.98 -7.86 63.70
C HIS A 253 29.27 -8.55 63.24
N ALA A 254 30.03 -7.93 62.34
CA ALA A 254 31.48 -8.03 62.32
C ALA A 254 32.09 -6.79 61.65
N SER A 255 32.96 -6.13 62.40
CA SER A 255 33.74 -4.97 62.00
C SER A 255 34.85 -5.35 61.03
N ARG A 256 35.31 -4.38 60.23
CA ARG A 256 36.74 -4.08 60.08
C ARG A 256 36.97 -2.80 59.28
N ASN A 257 37.51 -1.81 59.99
CA ASN A 257 38.19 -0.65 59.46
C ASN A 257 39.25 -1.05 58.44
N ARG A 258 39.38 -0.31 57.32
CA ARG A 258 40.73 0.03 56.83
C ARG A 258 40.77 1.26 55.90
N TRP A 259 41.25 2.37 56.48
CA TRP A 259 42.11 3.43 55.92
C TRP A 259 41.66 4.29 54.73
N ARG A 260 41.53 5.59 55.04
CA ARG A 260 41.65 6.76 54.13
C ARG A 260 43.11 6.94 53.66
N PRO A 261 43.29 7.71 52.58
CA PRO A 261 43.95 9.04 52.72
C PRO A 261 43.02 10.16 52.18
N THR A 262 42.69 11.23 52.92
CA THR A 262 43.44 12.51 53.09
C THR A 262 43.78 13.15 51.74
N ASP A 263 43.61 14.42 51.44
CA ASP A 263 43.11 15.64 52.09
C ASP A 263 43.13 16.69 50.96
N ASN A 264 42.18 17.63 50.92
CA ASN A 264 42.50 19.07 51.05
C ASN A 264 41.31 19.98 50.71
N LYS A 265 40.82 20.63 51.77
CA LYS A 265 40.67 22.08 51.94
C LYS A 265 39.91 22.91 50.90
N LYS A 266 38.67 23.24 51.33
CA LYS A 266 37.97 24.54 51.29
C LYS A 266 38.78 25.77 50.85
N ARG A 267 38.16 26.65 50.04
CA ARG A 267 38.12 28.12 50.20
C ARG A 267 36.87 28.71 49.49
N PRO A 268 36.44 29.94 49.85
CA PRO A 268 35.03 30.30 49.99
C PRO A 268 34.44 31.11 48.82
N SER A 269 33.12 31.25 48.90
CA SER A 269 32.20 31.95 47.99
C SER A 269 32.60 33.38 47.62
N TYR A 270 32.43 33.72 46.34
CA TYR A 270 32.02 35.06 45.92
C TYR A 270 30.65 34.99 45.24
N SER A 271 29.69 35.67 45.86
CA SER A 271 28.32 35.85 45.41
C SER A 271 28.26 37.04 44.45
N TYR A 272 27.76 36.83 43.23
CA TYR A 272 27.10 37.87 42.46
C TYR A 272 25.80 37.32 41.87
N ASN A 273 24.70 37.91 42.32
CA ASN A 273 23.33 37.61 41.90
C ASN A 273 23.12 37.96 40.42
N LYS A 274 22.59 37.01 39.65
CA LYS A 274 21.80 37.28 38.43
C LYS A 274 20.58 36.35 38.37
N PRO A 275 19.43 36.86 37.87
CA PRO A 275 18.11 36.29 38.11
C PRO A 275 17.87 35.00 37.33
N THR A 276 17.25 34.04 38.02
CA THR A 276 16.87 32.72 37.52
C THR A 276 15.65 32.77 36.60
N PHE A 277 15.82 32.44 35.32
CA PHE A 277 14.73 31.87 34.52
C PHE A 277 14.68 30.35 34.79
N LYS A 278 13.60 29.90 35.44
CA LYS A 278 13.33 28.48 35.71
C LYS A 278 13.09 27.74 34.39
N THR A 279 14.06 26.94 33.97
CA THR A 279 13.76 25.75 33.16
C THR A 279 13.65 24.58 34.13
N ASN A 280 12.49 23.92 34.16
CA ASN A 280 12.30 22.68 34.93
C ASN A 280 13.14 21.57 34.30
N THR A 281 14.41 21.49 34.70
CA THR A 281 15.22 20.28 34.58
C THR A 281 14.63 19.22 35.49
N TRP A 282 14.16 18.13 34.89
CA TRP A 282 13.81 16.91 35.60
C TRP A 282 15.04 16.39 36.35
N ASN A 283 15.05 16.58 37.66
CA ASN A 283 16.08 16.02 38.54
C ASN A 283 15.90 14.50 38.64
N LYS A 284 17.01 13.80 38.44
CA LYS A 284 17.10 12.34 38.31
C LYS A 284 17.33 11.65 39.66
N GLU A 285 16.85 12.21 40.76
CA GLU A 285 17.18 11.76 42.13
C GLU A 285 16.01 11.35 43.02
N ASP A 286 14.75 11.44 42.57
CA ASP A 286 13.60 11.04 43.42
C ASP A 286 13.13 9.59 43.26
N CYS A 287 13.87 8.74 42.56
CA CYS A 287 13.45 7.36 42.34
C CYS A 287 14.44 6.30 42.83
N TYR A 288 15.05 6.41 44.01
CA TYR A 288 15.64 5.22 44.68
C TYR A 288 15.72 5.37 46.21
N LYS A 289 14.58 5.18 46.88
CA LYS A 289 14.55 4.70 48.28
C LYS A 289 13.46 3.65 48.46
N LYS A 290 13.85 2.39 48.32
CA LYS A 290 13.43 1.21 49.10
C LYS A 290 13.96 -0.03 48.38
N GLY A 291 15.02 -0.60 48.93
CA GLY A 291 15.68 -1.78 48.37
C GLY A 291 14.91 -3.07 48.60
N LYS A 292 15.19 -4.07 47.76
CA LYS A 292 15.42 -5.46 48.18
C LYS A 292 16.35 -6.10 47.15
N HIS A 293 17.42 -6.73 47.64
CA HIS A 293 18.38 -7.47 46.85
C HIS A 293 17.69 -8.54 45.99
N ILE A 294 17.63 -8.31 44.69
CA ILE A 294 17.40 -9.37 43.71
C ILE A 294 18.76 -10.06 43.51
N LYS A 295 18.78 -11.36 43.81
CA LYS A 295 19.88 -12.28 43.49
C LYS A 295 20.28 -12.08 42.03
N LYS A 296 21.59 -12.01 41.76
CA LYS A 296 22.23 -11.94 40.43
C LYS A 296 21.38 -12.60 39.33
N GLN A 297 20.64 -11.80 38.58
CA GLN A 297 20.11 -12.19 37.28
C GLN A 297 20.22 -10.99 36.36
N HIS A 298 21.15 -11.14 35.41
CA HIS A 298 21.36 -10.32 34.22
C HIS A 298 21.33 -8.80 34.46
N GLU A 299 22.51 -8.26 34.79
CA GLU A 299 22.84 -6.86 34.50
C GLU A 299 22.36 -6.53 33.09
N TRP A 300 21.31 -5.71 33.02
CA TRP A 300 20.76 -5.25 31.77
C TRP A 300 21.73 -4.23 31.21
N ASN A 301 22.61 -4.69 30.32
CA ASN A 301 23.61 -3.86 29.62
C ASN A 301 22.92 -2.96 28.57
N GLY A 302 22.01 -2.09 29.01
CA GLY A 302 21.59 -0.84 28.37
C GLY A 302 21.12 -0.86 26.91
N ARG A 303 20.93 -2.01 26.26
CA ARG A 303 20.54 -2.09 24.84
C ARG A 303 19.41 -3.09 24.64
N PRO A 304 18.18 -2.63 24.35
CA PRO A 304 17.00 -3.47 24.13
C PRO A 304 17.19 -4.61 23.11
N GLY A 305 18.11 -4.43 22.14
CA GLY A 305 18.37 -5.42 21.09
C GLY A 305 19.41 -6.51 21.42
N LYS A 306 19.87 -6.63 22.67
CA LYS A 306 20.86 -7.64 23.09
C LYS A 306 20.39 -8.58 24.22
N SER A 307 19.12 -8.50 24.62
CA SER A 307 18.54 -9.50 25.52
C SER A 307 18.33 -10.81 24.76
N VAL A 308 18.77 -11.92 25.35
CA VAL A 308 18.66 -13.26 24.77
C VAL A 308 17.18 -13.64 24.60
N GLU A 309 16.33 -13.22 25.53
CA GLU A 309 14.89 -13.43 25.51
C GLU A 309 14.24 -12.70 24.34
N VAL A 310 14.61 -11.43 24.13
CA VAL A 310 14.13 -10.63 22.99
C VAL A 310 14.60 -11.23 21.67
N GLU A 311 15.86 -11.67 21.58
CA GLU A 311 16.38 -12.31 20.37
C GLU A 311 15.65 -13.64 20.08
N ARG A 312 15.44 -14.49 21.09
CA ARG A 312 14.67 -15.74 20.96
C ARG A 312 13.23 -15.46 20.53
N PHE A 313 12.59 -14.47 21.13
CA PHE A 313 11.23 -14.07 20.76
C PHE A 313 11.16 -13.61 19.30
N ILE A 314 12.05 -12.71 18.86
CA ILE A 314 12.09 -12.22 17.48
C ILE A 314 12.40 -13.36 16.49
N LYS A 315 13.30 -14.29 16.83
CA LYS A 315 13.54 -15.50 16.04
C LYS A 315 12.30 -16.39 15.98
N GLY A 316 11.56 -16.53 17.07
CA GLY A 316 10.28 -17.23 17.10
C GLY A 316 9.23 -16.57 16.19
N VAL A 317 9.13 -15.24 16.22
CA VAL A 317 8.26 -14.48 15.31
C VAL A 317 8.66 -14.70 13.85
N PHE A 318 9.95 -14.70 13.53
CA PHE A 318 10.43 -15.01 12.17
C PHE A 318 10.10 -16.45 11.77
N LYS A 319 10.28 -17.45 12.65
CA LYS A 319 9.90 -18.83 12.36
C LYS A 319 8.40 -18.99 12.12
N ALA A 320 7.57 -18.28 12.88
CA ALA A 320 6.12 -18.29 12.71
C ALA A 320 5.68 -17.50 11.46
N ARG A 321 6.42 -16.44 11.09
CA ARG A 321 6.13 -15.54 9.96
C ARG A 321 7.42 -15.19 9.25
N PRO A 322 7.93 -16.08 8.39
CA PRO A 322 9.20 -15.84 7.72
C PRO A 322 9.09 -14.62 6.80
N SER A 323 10.07 -13.73 6.90
CA SER A 323 10.16 -12.53 6.06
C SER A 323 11.45 -12.58 5.27
N PHE A 324 11.34 -12.80 3.97
CA PHE A 324 12.51 -12.92 3.09
C PHE A 324 12.81 -11.59 2.39
N PRO A 325 14.08 -11.37 1.98
CA PRO A 325 14.40 -10.28 1.08
C PRO A 325 13.55 -10.36 -0.18
N ARG A 326 13.04 -9.21 -0.64
CA ARG A 326 12.23 -9.17 -1.86
C ARG A 326 12.99 -9.62 -3.11
N TYR A 327 14.30 -9.37 -3.15
CA TYR A 327 15.15 -9.64 -4.29
C TYR A 327 16.31 -10.54 -3.84
N GLU A 328 16.36 -11.74 -4.40
CA GLU A 328 17.47 -12.69 -4.27
C GLU A 328 18.54 -12.41 -5.33
N GLU A 329 18.10 -12.12 -6.55
CA GLU A 329 18.90 -11.63 -7.66
C GLU A 329 18.43 -10.23 -8.12
N ILE A 330 19.23 -9.58 -8.96
CA ILE A 330 18.91 -8.28 -9.54
C ILE A 330 19.13 -8.29 -11.05
N TRP A 331 18.42 -7.41 -11.77
CA TRP A 331 18.57 -7.25 -13.22
C TRP A 331 19.86 -6.51 -13.57
N ASP A 332 20.36 -6.75 -14.79
CA ASP A 332 21.57 -6.10 -15.33
C ASP A 332 21.28 -4.67 -15.81
N PRO A 333 22.01 -3.64 -15.33
CA PRO A 333 21.88 -2.27 -15.83
C PRO A 333 22.17 -2.07 -17.32
N TYR A 334 22.93 -2.96 -17.97
CA TYR A 334 23.43 -2.74 -19.32
C TYR A 334 22.33 -2.51 -20.38
N PRO A 335 21.27 -3.33 -20.51
CA PRO A 335 20.19 -3.08 -21.47
C PRO A 335 19.45 -1.75 -21.25
N VAL A 336 19.35 -1.30 -20.00
CA VAL A 336 18.77 0.03 -19.70
C VAL A 336 19.70 1.13 -20.21
N LEU A 337 21.01 1.00 -19.98
CA LEU A 337 21.98 1.98 -20.47
C LEU A 337 22.00 2.04 -22.00
N GLU A 338 21.93 0.89 -22.68
CA GLU A 338 21.84 0.81 -24.14
C GLU A 338 20.58 1.51 -24.68
N MET A 339 19.43 1.29 -24.05
CA MET A 339 18.20 2.01 -24.40
C MET A 339 18.34 3.53 -24.18
N LEU A 340 19.00 3.94 -23.09
CA LEU A 340 19.22 5.37 -22.80
C LEU A 340 20.19 6.02 -23.80
N GLU A 341 21.19 5.28 -24.28
CA GLU A 341 22.13 5.72 -25.32
C GLU A 341 21.39 6.03 -26.63
N LYS A 342 20.44 5.17 -27.03
CA LYS A 342 19.58 5.37 -28.21
C LYS A 342 18.64 6.58 -28.11
N LEU A 343 18.38 7.10 -26.92
CA LEU A 343 17.58 8.33 -26.71
C LEU A 343 18.46 9.59 -26.92
N HIS A 344 19.06 9.72 -28.09
CA HIS A 344 19.91 10.84 -28.49
C HIS A 344 19.63 11.17 -29.98
N PRO A 345 19.71 12.43 -30.45
CA PRO A 345 20.03 13.67 -29.74
C PRO A 345 18.98 14.11 -28.72
N LEU A 346 19.34 14.95 -27.75
CA LEU A 346 18.42 15.40 -26.69
C LEU A 346 17.35 16.36 -27.22
N GLU A 347 17.67 17.11 -28.26
CA GLU A 347 16.82 18.10 -28.92
C GLU A 347 15.57 17.47 -29.55
N SER A 348 15.72 16.27 -30.14
CA SER A 348 14.64 15.56 -30.84
C SER A 348 13.66 14.87 -29.90
N LEU A 349 14.03 14.67 -28.63
CA LEU A 349 13.17 13.97 -27.67
C LEU A 349 11.96 14.81 -27.26
N ASP A 350 10.82 14.15 -27.11
CA ASP A 350 9.66 14.72 -26.43
C ASP A 350 9.93 14.86 -24.93
N LEU A 351 9.11 15.66 -24.25
CA LEU A 351 9.30 15.93 -22.81
C LEU A 351 9.15 14.64 -21.98
N THR A 352 8.37 13.67 -22.44
CA THR A 352 8.17 12.39 -21.73
C THR A 352 9.45 11.56 -21.76
N ASN A 353 10.01 11.28 -22.94
CA ASN A 353 11.22 10.49 -23.05
C ASN A 353 12.43 11.22 -22.44
N LEU A 354 12.49 12.55 -22.57
CA LEU A 354 13.53 13.35 -21.90
C LEU A 354 13.43 13.24 -20.37
N SER A 355 12.22 13.28 -19.79
CA SER A 355 12.01 13.11 -18.34
C SER A 355 12.38 11.70 -17.87
N VAL A 356 12.01 10.67 -18.64
CA VAL A 356 12.37 9.27 -18.36
C VAL A 356 13.89 9.08 -18.41
N LYS A 357 14.55 9.62 -19.45
CA LYS A 357 16.01 9.58 -19.60
C LYS A 357 16.72 10.24 -18.42
N LEU A 358 16.33 11.47 -18.07
CA LEU A 358 16.90 12.19 -16.93
C LEU A 358 16.77 11.40 -15.62
N VAL A 359 15.56 10.90 -15.32
CA VAL A 359 15.28 10.21 -14.07
C VAL A 359 16.02 8.88 -13.97
N LEU A 360 16.07 8.11 -15.05
CA LEU A 360 16.81 6.84 -15.06
C LEU A 360 18.31 7.06 -14.93
N LEU A 361 18.89 8.01 -15.67
CA LEU A 361 20.29 8.37 -15.55
C LEU A 361 20.66 8.82 -14.14
N LEU A 362 19.83 9.68 -13.52
CA LEU A 362 20.02 10.08 -12.12
C LEU A 362 19.94 8.89 -11.16
N ALA A 363 18.96 8.00 -11.33
CA ALA A 363 18.78 6.83 -10.45
C ALA A 363 19.94 5.83 -10.57
N LEU A 364 20.40 5.56 -11.79
CA LEU A 364 21.52 4.66 -12.08
C LEU A 364 22.85 5.27 -11.63
N GLY A 365 23.12 6.53 -12.00
CA GLY A 365 24.41 7.19 -11.73
C GLY A 365 24.65 7.56 -10.26
N THR A 366 23.60 7.76 -9.47
CA THR A 366 23.75 8.14 -8.04
C THR A 366 23.50 7.00 -7.07
N ALA A 367 22.78 5.95 -7.47
CA ALA A 367 22.24 4.94 -6.56
C ALA A 367 21.48 5.53 -5.35
N GLN A 368 20.93 6.74 -5.48
CA GLN A 368 20.16 7.41 -4.44
C GLN A 368 18.72 6.90 -4.38
N ARG A 369 18.02 7.22 -3.28
CA ARG A 369 16.58 6.94 -3.18
C ARG A 369 15.81 7.90 -4.07
N VAL A 370 14.65 7.46 -4.55
CA VAL A 370 13.69 8.30 -5.30
C VAL A 370 13.32 9.58 -4.53
N GLN A 371 13.26 9.49 -3.20
CA GLN A 371 13.06 10.65 -2.34
C GLN A 371 14.15 11.72 -2.53
N THR A 372 15.42 11.32 -2.67
CA THR A 372 16.53 12.26 -2.91
C THR A 372 16.37 12.93 -4.28
N LEU A 373 16.02 12.16 -5.32
CA LEU A 373 15.82 12.68 -6.67
C LEU A 373 14.68 13.72 -6.73
N ALA A 374 13.58 13.46 -6.03
CA ALA A 374 12.45 14.38 -5.95
C ALA A 374 12.78 15.72 -5.26
N LYS A 375 13.84 15.75 -4.45
CA LYS A 375 14.27 16.94 -3.69
C LYS A 375 15.45 17.69 -4.33
N ILE A 376 15.81 17.35 -5.57
CA ILE A 376 16.80 18.12 -6.31
C ILE A 376 16.17 19.45 -6.72
N LYS A 377 16.82 20.55 -6.34
CA LYS A 377 16.41 21.92 -6.66
C LYS A 377 17.31 22.51 -7.75
N SER A 378 16.73 23.18 -8.74
CA SER A 378 17.50 23.83 -9.82
C SER A 378 18.41 24.94 -9.29
N SER A 379 18.02 25.67 -8.24
CA SER A 379 18.84 26.71 -7.61
C SER A 379 20.12 26.18 -6.96
N ASN A 380 20.16 24.88 -6.62
CA ASN A 380 21.27 24.26 -5.89
C ASN A 380 22.25 23.53 -6.82
N ILE A 381 22.11 23.72 -8.12
CA ILE A 381 22.96 23.12 -9.15
C ILE A 381 24.07 24.12 -9.46
N LEU A 382 25.29 23.77 -9.10
CA LEU A 382 26.49 24.55 -9.38
C LEU A 382 27.18 23.94 -10.60
N SER A 383 27.36 24.75 -11.65
CA SER A 383 28.10 24.37 -12.84
C SER A 383 29.57 24.73 -12.71
N SER A 384 30.45 23.85 -13.14
CA SER A 384 31.90 24.01 -13.24
C SER A 384 32.34 23.53 -14.63
N GLU A 385 33.59 23.79 -15.02
CA GLU A 385 34.18 23.29 -16.27
C GLU A 385 34.22 21.76 -16.30
N ASP A 386 34.40 21.12 -15.14
CA ASP A 386 34.51 19.66 -15.03
C ASP A 386 33.15 18.95 -14.96
N GLY A 387 32.07 19.65 -14.63
CA GLY A 387 30.75 19.05 -14.42
C GLY A 387 29.79 19.84 -13.55
N LEU A 388 28.80 19.15 -13.00
CA LEU A 388 27.79 19.69 -12.10
C LEU A 388 27.96 19.18 -10.68
N LYS A 389 27.72 20.06 -9.71
CA LYS A 389 27.64 19.74 -8.29
C LYS A 389 26.28 20.16 -7.74
N ILE A 390 25.52 19.22 -7.21
CA ILE A 390 24.17 19.45 -6.69
C ILE A 390 24.15 19.26 -5.18
N MET A 391 23.76 20.32 -4.46
CA MET A 391 23.63 20.31 -3.01
C MET A 391 22.20 19.96 -2.59
N ILE A 392 22.01 18.87 -1.85
CA ILE A 392 20.68 18.52 -1.31
C ILE A 392 20.50 19.22 0.04
N THR A 393 19.73 20.30 0.08
CA THR A 393 19.52 21.10 1.30
C THR A 393 18.41 20.55 2.19
N ASP A 394 17.46 19.83 1.61
CA ASP A 394 16.29 19.35 2.34
C ASP A 394 16.60 18.11 3.18
N ILE A 395 15.91 17.97 4.31
CA ILE A 395 16.06 16.81 5.20
C ILE A 395 15.59 15.52 4.50
N LEU A 396 16.46 14.53 4.45
CA LEU A 396 16.21 13.19 3.93
C LEU A 396 16.04 12.19 5.07
N LYS A 397 15.53 10.99 4.76
CA LYS A 397 15.47 9.86 5.71
C LYS A 397 16.84 9.48 6.28
N THR A 398 17.93 9.79 5.57
CA THR A 398 19.31 9.52 5.98
C THR A 398 19.98 10.70 6.68
N SER A 399 19.33 11.87 6.72
CA SER A 399 19.86 13.02 7.44
C SER A 399 19.79 12.76 8.95
N ALA A 400 20.77 13.25 9.68
CA ALA A 400 20.83 13.17 11.14
C ALA A 400 21.58 14.39 11.68
N PRO A 401 21.38 14.76 12.96
CA PRO A 401 22.17 15.82 13.59
C PRO A 401 23.67 15.60 13.41
N LYS A 402 24.41 16.66 13.08
CA LYS A 402 25.87 16.65 12.84
C LYS A 402 26.35 15.78 11.66
N ARG A 403 25.46 15.27 10.81
CA ARG A 403 25.85 14.65 9.53
C ARG A 403 25.76 15.67 8.39
N PRO A 404 26.76 15.72 7.49
CA PRO A 404 26.66 16.53 6.30
C PRO A 404 25.54 16.00 5.40
N GLN A 405 24.87 16.92 4.70
CA GLN A 405 23.91 16.54 3.67
C GLN A 405 24.64 16.02 2.43
N PRO A 406 24.00 15.16 1.63
CA PRO A 406 24.63 14.60 0.44
C PRO A 406 24.86 15.66 -0.63
N VAL A 407 25.96 15.48 -1.35
CA VAL A 407 26.35 16.26 -2.51
C VAL A 407 26.48 15.31 -3.69
N LEU A 408 25.73 15.58 -4.76
CA LEU A 408 25.79 14.79 -5.98
C LEU A 408 26.76 15.46 -6.96
N ILE A 409 27.66 14.69 -7.54
CA ILE A 409 28.69 15.19 -8.46
C ILE A 409 28.51 14.44 -9.78
N PHE A 410 28.38 15.19 -10.87
CA PHE A 410 28.17 14.67 -12.22
C PHE A 410 29.23 15.27 -13.15
N PRO A 411 30.30 14.55 -13.47
CA PRO A 411 31.26 15.02 -14.46
C PRO A 411 30.64 15.07 -15.85
N PHE A 412 31.20 15.87 -16.75
CA PHE A 412 30.86 15.80 -18.17
C PHE A 412 31.51 14.56 -18.81
N PHE A 413 30.69 13.67 -19.36
CA PHE A 413 31.19 12.53 -20.14
C PHE A 413 31.50 12.99 -21.57
N LYS A 414 32.80 13.15 -21.86
CA LYS A 414 33.29 13.53 -23.20
C LYS A 414 33.30 12.34 -24.18
N GLU A 415 33.63 11.16 -23.68
CA GLU A 415 33.72 9.93 -24.48
C GLU A 415 32.35 9.30 -24.79
N LYS A 416 31.35 9.55 -23.94
CA LYS A 416 29.96 9.06 -24.09
C LYS A 416 28.94 10.14 -23.76
N PRO A 417 28.79 11.16 -24.64
CA PRO A 417 27.88 12.27 -24.39
C PRO A 417 26.41 11.83 -24.29
N GLU A 418 26.03 10.72 -24.92
CA GLU A 418 24.66 10.18 -24.94
C GLU A 418 24.18 9.77 -23.55
N LEU A 419 25.10 9.34 -22.68
CA LEU A 419 24.84 8.94 -21.30
C LEU A 419 25.24 10.02 -20.27
N CYS A 420 25.62 11.21 -20.73
CA CYS A 420 26.05 12.28 -19.85
C CYS A 420 24.89 12.85 -19.03
N ILE A 421 24.93 12.60 -17.72
CA ILE A 421 23.92 13.09 -16.77
C ILE A 421 23.95 14.63 -16.69
N ALA A 422 25.14 15.22 -16.65
CA ALA A 422 25.32 16.66 -16.57
C ALA A 422 24.71 17.40 -17.77
N THR A 423 25.02 16.96 -18.99
CA THR A 423 24.44 17.50 -20.23
C THR A 423 22.92 17.34 -20.26
N THR A 424 22.42 16.17 -19.85
CA THR A 424 20.97 15.90 -19.79
C THR A 424 20.25 16.83 -18.80
N ILE A 425 20.85 17.10 -17.63
CA ILE A 425 20.30 18.05 -16.65
C ILE A 425 20.22 19.46 -17.23
N LEU A 426 21.31 19.95 -17.84
CA LEU A 426 21.35 21.30 -18.43
C LEU A 426 20.33 21.44 -19.56
N HIS A 427 20.25 20.44 -20.44
CA HIS A 427 19.26 20.43 -21.53
C HIS A 427 17.82 20.39 -20.98
N TYR A 428 17.56 19.57 -19.96
CA TYR A 428 16.24 19.51 -19.32
C TYR A 428 15.83 20.85 -18.70
N ILE A 429 16.74 21.52 -17.99
CA ILE A 429 16.49 22.86 -17.42
C ILE A 429 16.19 23.87 -18.53
N LYS A 430 16.96 23.85 -19.62
CA LYS A 430 16.73 24.71 -20.79
C LYS A 430 15.32 24.49 -21.38
N ARG A 431 14.93 23.23 -21.62
CA ARG A 431 13.63 22.88 -22.22
C ARG A 431 12.45 23.20 -21.30
N THR A 432 12.64 23.11 -19.99
CA THR A 432 11.59 23.37 -18.99
C THR A 432 11.50 24.82 -18.53
N LYS A 433 12.46 25.68 -18.94
CA LYS A 433 12.53 27.10 -18.55
C LYS A 433 11.22 27.86 -18.80
N LEU A 434 10.56 27.60 -19.94
CA LEU A 434 9.35 28.31 -20.38
C LEU A 434 8.14 28.09 -19.44
N PHE A 435 8.05 26.93 -18.79
CA PHE A 435 6.88 26.55 -17.98
C PHE A 435 7.22 26.31 -16.49
N ARG A 436 8.47 26.54 -16.08
CA ARG A 436 8.89 26.47 -14.67
C ARG A 436 8.20 27.51 -13.78
N LYS A 437 7.76 28.65 -14.32
CA LYS A 437 7.19 29.77 -13.55
C LYS A 437 8.06 30.11 -12.32
N SER A 438 7.61 29.77 -11.11
CA SER A 438 8.31 29.97 -9.83
C SER A 438 8.82 28.68 -9.18
N GLU A 439 8.69 27.53 -9.85
CA GLU A 439 9.02 26.24 -9.26
C GLU A 439 10.54 25.96 -9.28
N ASN A 440 11.07 25.63 -8.12
CA ASN A 440 12.50 25.37 -7.93
C ASN A 440 12.86 23.88 -8.04
N SER A 441 11.88 22.97 -8.05
CA SER A 441 12.13 21.54 -8.22
C SER A 441 12.73 21.24 -9.60
N LEU A 442 13.79 20.43 -9.66
CA LEU A 442 14.42 20.07 -10.94
C LEU A 442 13.45 19.28 -11.82
N ILE A 443 12.75 18.30 -11.28
CA ILE A 443 11.89 17.38 -12.04
C ILE A 443 10.44 17.86 -11.96
N LEU A 444 9.85 18.15 -13.12
CA LEU A 444 8.45 18.59 -13.25
C LEU A 444 7.60 17.50 -13.91
N THR A 445 6.30 17.51 -13.65
CA THR A 445 5.34 16.67 -14.37
C THR A 445 5.25 17.07 -15.85
N VAL A 446 4.98 16.08 -16.70
CA VAL A 446 4.89 16.28 -18.16
C VAL A 446 3.55 16.90 -18.57
N LYS A 447 2.46 16.45 -17.93
CA LYS A 447 1.09 16.92 -18.22
C LYS A 447 0.83 18.31 -17.61
N LYS A 448 0.07 19.14 -18.33
CA LYS A 448 -0.42 20.43 -17.84
C LYS A 448 -1.51 20.23 -16.76
N PRO A 449 -1.60 21.09 -15.74
CA PRO A 449 -0.61 22.10 -15.37
C PRO A 449 0.67 21.44 -14.83
N GLN A 450 1.83 21.88 -15.30
CA GLN A 450 3.12 21.35 -14.82
C GLN A 450 3.38 21.80 -13.39
N HIS A 451 3.81 20.86 -12.55
CA HIS A 451 4.14 21.05 -11.15
C HIS A 451 5.28 20.09 -10.75
N PRO A 452 5.86 20.17 -9.55
CA PRO A 452 6.86 19.22 -9.09
C PRO A 452 6.42 17.77 -9.23
N ALA A 453 7.29 16.93 -9.77
CA ALA A 453 7.05 15.49 -9.81
C ALA A 453 7.18 14.89 -8.41
N THR A 454 6.14 14.18 -7.97
CA THR A 454 6.17 13.46 -6.68
C THR A 454 7.07 12.23 -6.76
N THR A 455 7.45 11.69 -5.60
CA THR A 455 8.22 10.44 -5.53
C THR A 455 7.53 9.28 -6.25
N GLN A 456 6.20 9.26 -6.23
CA GLN A 456 5.38 8.25 -6.90
C GLN A 456 5.48 8.40 -8.42
N THR A 457 5.39 9.63 -8.94
CA THR A 457 5.54 9.91 -10.38
C THR A 457 6.93 9.51 -10.87
N ILE A 458 7.98 9.89 -10.15
CA ILE A 458 9.36 9.52 -10.50
C ILE A 458 9.52 7.99 -10.47
N SER A 459 8.98 7.31 -9.46
CA SER A 459 9.01 5.85 -9.40
C SER A 459 8.26 5.18 -10.55
N ARG A 460 7.17 5.79 -11.06
CA ARG A 460 6.44 5.29 -12.23
C ARG A 460 7.25 5.46 -13.51
N TRP A 461 7.94 6.59 -13.69
CA TRP A 461 8.82 6.80 -14.84
C TRP A 461 10.03 5.88 -14.85
N ILE A 462 10.64 5.61 -13.69
CA ILE A 462 11.68 4.58 -13.58
C ILE A 462 11.11 3.24 -14.03
N LYS A 463 9.98 2.80 -13.46
CA LYS A 463 9.37 1.51 -13.81
C LYS A 463 9.01 1.43 -15.30
N TYR A 464 8.49 2.51 -15.88
CA TYR A 464 8.17 2.60 -17.30
C TYR A 464 9.42 2.42 -18.18
N GLY A 465 10.51 3.12 -17.86
CA GLY A 465 11.75 2.98 -18.61
C GLY A 465 12.40 1.60 -18.46
N LEU A 466 12.31 0.98 -17.27
CA LEU A 466 12.73 -0.42 -17.07
C LEU A 466 11.94 -1.39 -17.96
N GLY A 467 10.62 -1.21 -18.05
CA GLY A 467 9.77 -2.04 -18.92
C GLY A 467 10.14 -1.88 -20.40
N LYS A 468 10.44 -0.66 -20.84
CA LYS A 468 10.89 -0.40 -22.22
C LYS A 468 12.23 -1.07 -22.57
N SER A 469 13.11 -1.23 -21.59
CA SER A 469 14.40 -1.93 -21.78
C SER A 469 14.32 -3.45 -21.64
N GLY A 470 13.13 -4.04 -21.50
CA GLY A 470 12.95 -5.49 -21.37
C GLY A 470 13.14 -6.06 -19.97
N VAL A 471 13.25 -5.21 -18.94
CA VAL A 471 13.31 -5.68 -17.53
C VAL A 471 11.91 -6.08 -17.08
N ASP A 472 11.77 -7.26 -16.47
CA ASP A 472 10.50 -7.72 -15.92
C ASP A 472 10.02 -6.83 -14.74
N ILE A 473 9.03 -5.99 -15.04
CA ILE A 473 8.43 -5.04 -14.10
C ILE A 473 7.45 -5.68 -13.09
N ASN A 474 7.09 -6.95 -13.29
CA ASN A 474 6.29 -7.71 -12.34
C ASN A 474 7.17 -8.17 -11.18
N LYS A 475 8.37 -8.68 -11.48
CA LYS A 475 9.43 -9.00 -10.51
C LYS A 475 10.06 -7.74 -9.91
N PHE A 476 10.59 -6.84 -10.74
CA PHE A 476 11.37 -5.69 -10.29
C PHE A 476 10.56 -4.38 -10.25
N LYS A 477 10.62 -3.66 -9.13
CA LYS A 477 9.96 -2.34 -8.98
C LYS A 477 10.98 -1.19 -9.08
N GLY A 478 10.54 0.06 -9.17
CA GLY A 478 11.44 1.22 -9.34
C GLY A 478 12.53 1.36 -8.27
N HIS A 479 12.31 0.88 -7.03
CA HIS A 479 13.37 0.86 -6.01
C HIS A 479 14.51 -0.14 -6.28
N SER A 480 14.28 -1.14 -7.13
CA SER A 480 15.29 -2.14 -7.52
C SER A 480 16.47 -1.53 -8.27
N THR A 481 16.28 -0.39 -8.97
CA THR A 481 17.34 0.33 -9.69
C THR A 481 18.53 0.65 -8.80
N ARG A 482 18.29 0.97 -7.53
CA ARG A 482 19.35 1.20 -6.55
C ARG A 482 20.16 -0.06 -6.25
N HIS A 483 19.51 -1.22 -6.22
CA HIS A 483 20.20 -2.51 -6.03
C HIS A 483 21.03 -2.83 -7.27
N ALA A 484 20.44 -2.66 -8.46
CA ALA A 484 21.07 -2.96 -9.74
C ALA A 484 22.32 -2.11 -9.96
N SER A 485 22.19 -0.78 -9.82
CA SER A 485 23.32 0.13 -10.06
C SER A 485 24.46 -0.05 -9.06
N SER A 486 24.15 -0.19 -7.77
CA SER A 486 25.20 -0.37 -6.76
C SER A 486 25.87 -1.74 -6.83
N SER A 487 25.14 -2.81 -7.19
CA SER A 487 25.73 -4.14 -7.40
C SER A 487 26.59 -4.17 -8.66
N ALA A 488 26.12 -3.58 -9.76
CA ALA A 488 26.89 -3.48 -11.00
C ALA A 488 28.17 -2.65 -10.82
N ALA A 489 28.09 -1.50 -10.15
CA ALA A 489 29.27 -0.68 -9.85
C ALA A 489 30.31 -1.44 -9.00
N PHE A 490 29.86 -2.27 -8.06
CA PHE A 490 30.76 -3.12 -7.29
C PHE A 490 31.37 -4.23 -8.15
N LYS A 491 30.57 -4.87 -9.02
CA LYS A 491 31.04 -5.89 -9.96
C LYS A 491 32.07 -5.36 -10.96
N THR A 492 31.97 -4.09 -11.36
CA THR A 492 32.97 -3.42 -12.21
C THR A 492 34.23 -2.98 -11.45
N GLY A 493 34.35 -3.26 -10.15
CA GLY A 493 35.52 -2.95 -9.34
C GLY A 493 35.56 -1.56 -8.72
N LEU A 494 34.45 -0.80 -8.72
CA LEU A 494 34.43 0.52 -8.09
C LEU A 494 34.60 0.39 -6.57
N ASN A 495 35.40 1.28 -5.99
CA ASN A 495 35.68 1.26 -4.56
C ASN A 495 34.38 1.35 -3.73
N ILE A 496 34.22 0.43 -2.78
CA ILE A 496 33.03 0.32 -1.93
C ILE A 496 32.74 1.60 -1.13
N GLU A 497 33.77 2.37 -0.75
CA GLU A 497 33.62 3.64 -0.05
C GLU A 497 32.96 4.70 -0.94
N ILE A 498 33.33 4.73 -2.23
CA ILE A 498 32.69 5.59 -3.23
C ILE A 498 31.23 5.18 -3.40
N ILE A 499 30.95 3.89 -3.55
CA ILE A 499 29.57 3.37 -3.66
C ILE A 499 28.75 3.75 -2.41
N ARG A 500 29.30 3.58 -1.21
CA ARG A 500 28.65 3.94 0.06
C ARG A 500 28.38 5.43 0.14
N LYS A 501 29.35 6.27 -0.18
CA LYS A 501 29.21 7.73 -0.18
C LYS A 501 28.16 8.18 -1.18
N SER A 502 28.23 7.71 -2.43
CA SER A 502 27.28 8.04 -3.50
C SER A 502 25.86 7.61 -3.18
N ALA A 503 25.66 6.41 -2.62
CA ALA A 503 24.35 5.89 -2.24
C ALA A 503 23.82 6.48 -0.91
N GLY A 504 24.60 7.30 -0.19
CA GLY A 504 24.21 7.89 1.10
C GLY A 504 24.19 6.90 2.27
N TRP A 505 25.09 5.92 2.26
CA TRP A 505 25.36 5.04 3.40
C TRP A 505 26.52 5.57 4.25
N THR A 506 26.55 5.20 5.52
CA THR A 506 27.71 5.48 6.38
C THR A 506 28.89 4.61 5.97
N GLU A 507 30.10 5.13 6.12
CA GLU A 507 31.36 4.46 5.78
C GLU A 507 31.47 3.04 6.34
N LYS A 508 31.11 2.82 7.61
CA LYS A 508 31.16 1.51 8.29
C LYS A 508 29.89 0.65 8.11
N SER A 509 29.00 0.99 7.17
CA SER A 509 27.72 0.29 7.03
C SER A 509 27.87 -1.06 6.33
N SER A 510 27.35 -2.13 6.95
CA SER A 510 27.12 -3.42 6.29
C SER A 510 25.83 -3.45 5.44
N SER A 511 25.09 -2.34 5.37
CA SER A 511 23.81 -2.29 4.65
C SER A 511 23.95 -2.66 3.18
N PHE A 512 25.02 -2.21 2.52
CA PHE A 512 25.29 -2.56 1.12
C PHE A 512 25.40 -4.08 0.95
N ALA A 513 26.36 -4.69 1.64
CA ALA A 513 26.63 -6.13 1.54
C ALA A 513 25.41 -6.99 1.90
N ARG A 514 24.65 -6.61 2.94
CA ARG A 514 23.51 -7.41 3.41
C ARG A 514 22.25 -7.23 2.57
N LEU A 515 21.94 -6.02 2.14
CA LEU A 515 20.61 -5.69 1.58
C LEU A 515 20.62 -5.34 0.10
N TYR A 516 21.72 -4.81 -0.42
CA TYR A 516 21.75 -4.21 -1.77
C TYR A 516 22.61 -4.98 -2.75
N ASN A 517 23.78 -5.49 -2.32
CA ASN A 517 24.63 -6.33 -3.15
C ASN A 517 23.91 -7.66 -3.41
N ARG A 518 23.49 -7.87 -4.66
CA ARG A 518 22.78 -9.08 -5.11
C ARG A 518 23.45 -9.60 -6.38
N PRO A 519 23.45 -10.91 -6.62
CA PRO A 519 23.90 -11.46 -7.90
C PRO A 519 23.07 -10.80 -9.01
N VAL A 520 23.77 -10.24 -9.98
CA VAL A 520 23.14 -9.79 -11.23
C VAL A 520 22.80 -11.06 -11.98
N SER A 521 21.52 -11.22 -12.35
CA SER A 521 20.94 -12.39 -13.02
C SER A 521 21.83 -12.78 -14.19
N ALA A 522 22.74 -13.72 -13.92
CA ALA A 522 23.70 -14.28 -14.84
C ALA A 522 23.44 -15.78 -14.84
N LYS A 523 23.85 -16.47 -15.91
CA LYS A 523 23.80 -17.93 -15.93
C LYS A 523 24.64 -18.46 -14.77
N GLU A 524 23.98 -18.87 -13.68
CA GLU A 524 24.65 -19.54 -12.58
C GLU A 524 25.22 -20.84 -13.14
N THR A 525 26.51 -21.09 -12.93
CA THR A 525 27.06 -22.44 -13.03
C THR A 525 26.56 -23.19 -11.80
N PRO A 526 25.68 -24.21 -11.95
CA PRO A 526 25.21 -24.97 -10.80
C PRO A 526 26.39 -25.52 -10.01
N PHE A 527 26.33 -25.44 -8.67
CA PHE A 527 27.39 -26.00 -7.82
C PHE A 527 27.70 -27.45 -8.24
N ALA A 528 26.67 -28.25 -8.54
CA ALA A 528 26.77 -29.63 -8.98
C ALA A 528 27.69 -29.86 -10.21
N CYS A 529 27.96 -28.84 -11.04
CA CYS A 529 28.92 -28.97 -12.14
C CYS A 529 30.35 -29.29 -11.66
N TYR A 530 30.69 -29.05 -10.38
CA TYR A 530 31.96 -29.49 -9.82
C TYR A 530 32.12 -31.03 -9.86
N ILE A 531 31.01 -31.76 -9.81
CA ILE A 531 31.01 -33.23 -9.87
C ILE A 531 31.52 -33.68 -11.24
N GLU A 532 31.06 -33.04 -12.32
CA GLU A 532 31.54 -33.36 -13.68
C GLU A 532 33.03 -33.06 -13.89
N THR A 533 33.56 -32.05 -13.21
CA THR A 533 35.00 -31.75 -13.25
C THR A 533 35.83 -32.74 -12.45
N LEU A 534 35.26 -33.37 -11.42
CA LEU A 534 35.92 -34.40 -10.62
C LEU A 534 35.82 -35.79 -11.24
N THR A 535 34.82 -36.06 -12.07
CA THR A 535 34.67 -37.36 -12.76
C THR A 535 35.39 -37.43 -14.10
N LYS A 536 35.97 -36.31 -14.56
CA LYS A 536 36.80 -36.24 -15.78
C LYS A 536 38.31 -36.32 -15.50
N SER A 537 38.70 -36.43 -14.24
CA SER A 537 40.06 -36.76 -13.79
C SER A 537 40.14 -38.23 -13.40
#